data_AF-C0HKH4-F1
#
_entry.id   AF-C0HKH4-F1
#
_cell.length_a   1.000
_cell.length_b   1.000
_cell.length_c   1.000
_cell.angle_alpha   90.00
_cell.angle_beta   90.00
_cell.angle_gamma   90.00
#
_symmetry.space_group_name_H-M   'P 1'
#
loop_
_entity.id
_entity.type
_entity.pdbx_description
1 polymer ?
#
loop_
_entity_poly.entity_id
_entity_poly.type
_entity_poly.pdbx_seq_one_letter_code
_entity_poly.pdbx_strand_id
1 'polypeptide(L)' 'GDACGETCFTGICFTAGCSCNPWPTCTRN' A
#
# COMPACT_ATOMS: atom_id res chain seq x y z
N GLY A 1 -3.10 -6.13 8.88
CA GLY A 1 -2.33 -6.16 7.61
C GLY A 1 -3.31 -6.31 6.48
N ASP A 2 -4.25 -5.37 6.37
CA ASP A 2 -5.30 -5.41 5.37
C ASP A 2 -4.77 -4.84 4.07
N ALA A 3 -5.03 -5.53 2.96
CA ALA A 3 -4.69 -5.01 1.65
C ALA A 3 -5.56 -3.77 1.39
N CYS A 4 -4.92 -2.65 1.06
CA CYS A 4 -5.64 -1.41 0.73
C CYS A 4 -6.33 -1.47 -0.64
N GLY A 5 -6.17 -2.58 -1.37
CA GLY A 5 -6.71 -2.75 -2.72
C GLY A 5 -5.97 -1.94 -3.78
N GLU A 6 -4.83 -1.35 -3.45
CA GLU A 6 -4.02 -0.54 -4.36
C GLU A 6 -2.58 -1.08 -4.44
N THR A 7 -1.88 -0.70 -5.51
CA THR A 7 -0.49 -1.04 -5.76
C THR A 7 0.39 0.20 -5.78
N CYS A 8 1.53 0.13 -5.11
CA CYS A 8 2.53 1.19 -5.05
C CYS A 8 3.69 0.91 -6.02
N PHE A 9 3.40 0.61 -7.29
CA PHE A 9 4.45 0.46 -8.31
C PHE A 9 5.33 1.71 -8.44
N THR A 10 4.78 2.90 -8.19
CA THR A 10 5.49 4.17 -8.14
C THR A 10 6.17 4.46 -6.79
N GLY A 11 6.05 3.56 -5.82
CA GLY A 11 6.55 3.72 -4.45
C GLY A 11 5.62 4.49 -3.50
N ILE A 12 4.42 4.87 -3.95
CA ILE A 12 3.46 5.66 -3.15
C ILE A 12 2.12 4.92 -3.04
N CYS A 13 1.51 4.96 -1.85
CA CYS A 13 0.12 4.60 -1.63
C CYS A 13 -0.71 5.87 -1.48
N PHE A 14 -1.79 6.02 -2.24
CA PHE A 14 -2.68 7.18 -2.20
C PHE A 14 -3.69 7.09 -1.05
N THR A 15 -3.99 5.88 -0.56
CA THR A 15 -4.89 5.76 0.58
C THR A 15 -4.17 6.12 1.87
N ALA A 16 -4.70 7.11 2.58
CA ALA A 16 -4.14 7.58 3.84
C ALA A 16 -4.01 6.43 4.86
N GLY A 17 -2.84 6.29 5.48
CA GLY A 17 -2.57 5.21 6.44
C GLY A 17 -2.26 3.86 5.80
N CYS A 18 -2.14 3.78 4.47
CA CYS A 18 -1.55 2.62 3.80
C CYS A 18 -0.06 2.85 3.57
N SER A 19 0.72 1.78 3.60
CA SER A 19 2.14 1.80 3.36
C SER A 19 2.50 0.77 2.28
N CYS A 20 3.49 1.10 1.48
CA CYS A 20 3.97 0.24 0.40
C CYS A 20 4.81 -0.90 0.97
N ASN A 21 4.16 -1.85 1.64
CA ASN A 21 4.82 -2.99 2.26
C ASN A 21 3.82 -4.15 2.43
N PRO A 22 4.04 -5.34 1.84
CA PRO A 22 5.15 -5.67 0.94
C PRO A 22 4.96 -5.08 -0.47
N TRP A 23 6.04 -4.61 -1.10
CA TRP A 23 6.00 -4.14 -2.50
C TRP A 23 5.58 -5.28 -3.46
N PRO A 24 4.76 -5.02 -4.49
CA PRO A 24 4.19 -3.73 -4.93
C PRO A 24 2.81 -3.43 -4.32
N THR A 25 2.43 -4.06 -3.22
CA THR A 25 1.10 -3.94 -2.63
C THR A 25 1.09 -2.95 -1.48
N CYS A 26 0.09 -2.08 -1.47
CA CYS A 26 -0.17 -1.23 -0.31
C CYS A 26 -0.96 -2.01 0.73
N THR A 27 -0.44 -2.06 1.95
CA THR A 27 -1.15 -2.63 3.09
C THR A 27 -1.23 -1.63 4.23
N ARG A 28 -2.24 -1.79 5.07
CA ARG A 28 -2.38 -1.07 6.33
C ARG A 28 -2.19 -2.06 7.48
N ASN A 29 -1.47 -1.65 8.52
CA ASN A 29 -1.24 -2.44 9.74
C ASN A 29 -2.52 -3.07 10.26
#